data_AF-A0A8S2FLF1-F1
#
_entry.id   AF-A0A8S2FLF1-F1
#
_cell.length_a   1.000
_cell.length_b   1.000
_cell.length_c   1.000
_cell.angle_alpha   90.00
_cell.angle_beta   90.00
_cell.angle_gamma   90.00
#
_symmetry.space_group_name_H-M   'P 1'
#
loop_
_entity.id
_entity.type
_entity.pdbx_description
1 polymer ?
#
loop_
_entity_poly.entity_id
_entity_poly.type
_entity_poly.pdbx_seq_one_letter_code
_entity_poly.pdbx_strand_id
1 'polypeptide(L)'
;DGGLVANNPASIAIHECKLLWPGEDIQCVVSLGNGRPSPDVVSQSKSMSLKQKLSSLVDSATNTETVHIVLHDLLQPHIYFRFNPFMSADFTLDENRPERLEQMQRDTQMYIRRNEFKFLKLVHQLTRYRSTFQRFIDRLKEFVLMYT
;
A
#
# COMPACT_ATOMS: atom_id res chain seq x y z
N ASP A 1 13.75 -9.72 -10.50
CA ASP A 1 13.04 -8.64 -9.81
C ASP A 1 11.87 -9.26 -9.03
N GLY A 2 11.72 -8.94 -7.75
CA GLY A 2 10.58 -9.37 -6.95
C GLY A 2 9.24 -8.83 -7.49
N GLY A 3 9.27 -7.76 -8.30
CA GLY A 3 8.10 -7.20 -8.99
C GLY A 3 7.43 -8.12 -10.02
N LEU A 4 8.15 -9.13 -10.53
CA LEU A 4 7.58 -10.16 -11.42
C LEU A 4 6.62 -11.12 -10.70
N VAL A 5 6.78 -11.28 -9.38
CA VAL A 5 6.01 -12.26 -8.58
C VAL A 5 5.12 -11.55 -7.55
N ALA A 6 5.57 -10.42 -6.98
CA ALA A 6 4.85 -9.69 -5.94
C ALA A 6 4.96 -8.16 -6.11
N ASN A 7 4.26 -7.61 -7.10
CA ASN A 7 4.21 -6.17 -7.36
C ASN A 7 3.44 -5.39 -6.26
N ASN A 8 2.73 -6.10 -5.37
CA ASN A 8 2.21 -5.58 -4.11
C ASN A 8 2.51 -6.59 -2.98
N PRO A 9 3.61 -6.43 -2.23
CA PRO A 9 4.05 -7.41 -1.23
C PRO A 9 3.20 -7.38 0.06
N ALA A 10 2.13 -6.59 0.13
CA ALA A 10 1.35 -6.42 1.35
C ALA A 10 0.77 -7.74 1.88
N SER A 11 0.31 -8.63 0.99
CA SER A 11 -0.22 -9.95 1.39
C SER A 11 0.88 -10.85 1.98
N ILE A 12 2.07 -10.83 1.38
CA ILE A 12 3.23 -11.58 1.85
C ILE A 12 3.67 -11.04 3.21
N ALA A 13 3.79 -9.72 3.36
CA ALA A 13 4.16 -9.10 4.63
C ALA A 13 3.17 -9.43 5.76
N ILE A 14 1.86 -9.42 5.48
CA ILE A 14 0.84 -9.83 6.45
C ILE A 14 1.02 -11.31 6.83
N HIS A 15 1.27 -12.17 5.84
CA HIS A 15 1.48 -13.59 6.08
C HIS A 15 2.72 -13.84 6.97
N GLU A 16 3.84 -13.21 6.65
CA GLU A 16 5.08 -13.32 7.44
C GLU A 16 4.92 -12.76 8.86
N CYS A 17 4.23 -11.62 9.03
CA CYS A 17 3.92 -11.08 10.36
C CYS A 17 3.13 -12.07 11.22
N LYS A 18 2.16 -12.79 10.64
CA LYS A 18 1.38 -13.80 11.37
C LYS A 18 2.20 -15.04 11.75
N LEU A 19 3.25 -15.35 10.99
CA LEU A 19 4.19 -16.43 11.33
C LEU A 19 5.15 -16.01 12.45
N LEU A 20 5.63 -14.77 12.43
CA LEU A 20 6.53 -14.23 13.44
C LEU A 20 5.85 -14.00 14.79
N TRP A 21 4.61 -13.50 14.77
CA TRP A 21 3.83 -13.19 15.96
C TRP A 21 2.48 -13.93 15.96
N PRO A 22 2.51 -15.25 16.14
CA PRO A 22 1.29 -16.04 16.16
C PRO A 22 0.40 -15.60 17.33
N GLY A 23 -0.85 -15.22 17.02
CA GLY A 23 -1.83 -14.77 18.02
C GLY A 23 -1.75 -13.29 18.41
N GLU A 24 -0.93 -12.50 17.71
CA GLU A 24 -0.96 -11.03 17.81
C GLU A 24 -1.77 -10.42 16.66
N ASP A 25 -2.66 -9.49 16.99
CA ASP A 25 -3.44 -8.77 16.01
C ASP A 25 -2.61 -7.68 15.33
N ILE A 26 -2.71 -7.60 14.01
CA ILE A 26 -2.07 -6.53 13.24
C ILE A 26 -2.84 -5.23 13.47
N GLN A 27 -2.18 -4.26 14.11
CA GLN A 27 -2.77 -2.94 14.37
C GLN A 27 -3.05 -2.16 13.08
N CYS A 28 -2.08 -2.13 12.16
CA CYS A 28 -2.19 -1.34 10.93
C CYS A 28 -1.27 -1.92 9.85
N VAL A 29 -1.75 -1.86 8.60
CA VAL A 29 -1.00 -2.18 7.39
C VAL A 29 -1.10 -0.99 6.46
N VAL A 30 0.05 -0.42 6.10
CA VAL A 30 0.15 0.66 5.13
C VAL A 30 0.82 0.12 3.87
N SER A 31 0.09 0.15 2.76
CA SER A 31 0.59 -0.27 1.45
C SER A 31 0.74 0.96 0.57
N LEU A 32 1.96 1.21 0.11
CA LEU A 32 2.30 2.36 -0.73
C LEU A 32 2.55 1.89 -2.17
N GLY A 33 1.94 2.57 -3.13
CA GLY A 33 2.15 2.37 -4.56
C GLY A 33 2.97 3.51 -5.15
N ASN A 34 3.67 3.21 -6.25
CA ASN A 34 4.56 4.15 -6.94
C ASN A 34 3.80 5.14 -7.85
N GLY A 35 2.48 5.13 -7.82
CA GLY A 35 1.63 5.88 -8.72
C GLY A 35 0.91 5.00 -9.71
N ARG A 36 -0.24 5.49 -10.19
CA ARG A 36 -1.00 4.90 -11.29
C ARG A 36 -1.36 5.99 -12.31
N PRO A 37 -1.42 5.68 -13.61
CA PRO A 37 -1.86 6.64 -14.61
C PRO A 37 -3.25 7.20 -14.25
N SER A 38 -3.43 8.51 -14.43
CA SER A 38 -4.78 9.10 -14.38
C SER A 38 -5.63 8.60 -15.56
N PRO A 39 -6.94 8.33 -15.39
CA PRO A 39 -7.82 7.94 -16.50
C PRO A 39 -7.73 8.87 -17.72
N ASP A 40 -7.54 10.17 -17.47
CA ASP A 40 -7.40 11.20 -18.51
C ASP A 40 -6.10 11.04 -19.33
N VAL A 41 -5.03 10.56 -18.70
CA VAL A 41 -3.72 10.33 -19.34
C VAL A 41 -3.77 9.08 -20.22
N VAL A 42 -4.44 8.03 -19.73
CA VAL A 42 -4.64 6.77 -20.46
C VAL A 42 -5.39 6.99 -21.79
N SER A 43 -6.31 7.96 -21.82
CA SER A 43 -7.08 8.32 -23.02
C SER A 43 -6.32 9.23 -24.01
N GLN A 44 -5.35 10.03 -23.53
CA GLN A 44 -4.57 10.96 -24.35
C GLN A 44 -3.26 10.36 -24.92
N SER A 45 -2.65 9.35 -24.28
CA SER A 45 -1.42 8.70 -24.75
C SER A 45 -1.68 7.75 -25.94
N LYS A 46 -1.95 8.32 -27.12
CA LYS A 46 -2.20 7.61 -28.39
C LYS A 46 -0.94 7.00 -29.07
N SER A 47 0.24 7.08 -28.46
CA SER A 47 1.51 6.68 -29.10
C SER A 47 2.30 5.55 -28.43
N MET A 48 1.79 4.88 -27.40
CA MET A 48 2.42 3.68 -26.82
C MET A 48 1.92 2.40 -27.48
N SER A 49 2.83 1.44 -27.68
CA SER A 49 2.52 0.11 -28.23
C SER A 49 1.48 -0.60 -27.36
N LEU A 50 0.46 -1.17 -28.01
CA LEU A 50 -0.63 -1.92 -27.35
C LEU A 50 -0.10 -3.00 -26.38
N LYS A 51 1.08 -3.57 -26.68
CA LYS A 51 1.76 -4.55 -25.82
C LYS A 51 2.27 -3.97 -24.50
N GLN A 52 2.80 -2.74 -24.51
CA GLN A 52 3.25 -2.05 -23.30
C GLN A 52 2.07 -1.58 -22.46
N LYS A 53 0.96 -1.17 -23.11
CA LYS A 53 -0.31 -0.90 -22.44
C LYS A 53 -0.90 -2.17 -21.81
N LEU A 54 -0.91 -3.28 -22.55
CA LEU A 54 -1.40 -4.55 -22.03
C LEU A 54 -0.50 -5.07 -20.91
N SER A 55 0.83 -5.01 -21.02
CA SER A 55 1.71 -5.47 -19.95
C SER A 55 1.57 -4.59 -18.71
N SER A 56 1.55 -3.26 -18.83
CA SER A 56 1.39 -2.39 -17.65
C SER A 56 -0.01 -2.49 -17.04
N LEU A 57 -1.06 -2.65 -17.85
CA LEU A 57 -2.43 -2.84 -17.39
C LEU A 57 -2.61 -4.22 -16.75
N VAL A 58 -2.06 -5.28 -17.35
CA VAL A 58 -2.09 -6.65 -16.80
C VAL A 58 -1.23 -6.71 -15.53
N ASP A 59 -0.04 -6.12 -15.48
CA ASP A 59 0.80 -6.11 -14.28
C ASP A 59 0.15 -5.30 -13.14
N SER A 60 -0.58 -4.23 -13.47
CA SER A 60 -1.35 -3.44 -12.50
C SER A 60 -2.62 -4.18 -12.03
N ALA A 61 -3.38 -4.74 -12.97
CA ALA A 61 -4.68 -5.37 -12.74
C ALA A 61 -4.58 -6.78 -12.16
N THR A 62 -3.49 -7.51 -12.43
CA THR A 62 -3.37 -8.94 -12.08
C THR A 62 -2.55 -9.18 -10.82
N ASN A 63 -1.67 -8.25 -10.40
CA ASN A 63 -0.84 -8.44 -9.20
C ASN A 63 -1.02 -7.35 -8.12
N THR A 64 -1.26 -6.08 -8.48
CA THR A 64 -1.36 -5.01 -7.46
C THR A 64 -2.78 -4.75 -6.97
N GLU A 65 -3.74 -4.76 -7.89
CA GLU A 65 -5.14 -4.42 -7.62
C GLU A 65 -5.90 -5.59 -6.98
N THR A 66 -5.65 -6.83 -7.42
CA THR A 66 -6.22 -8.03 -6.78
C THR A 66 -5.82 -8.15 -5.32
N VAL A 67 -4.53 -7.98 -4.99
CA VAL A 67 -4.07 -7.99 -3.59
C VAL A 67 -4.73 -6.85 -2.81
N HIS A 68 -4.86 -5.68 -3.40
CA HIS A 68 -5.56 -4.56 -2.76
C HIS A 68 -7.02 -4.88 -2.46
N ILE A 69 -7.78 -5.44 -3.42
CA ILE A 69 -9.18 -5.82 -3.28
C ILE A 69 -9.34 -6.89 -2.19
N VAL A 70 -8.56 -7.97 -2.28
CA VAL A 70 -8.62 -9.06 -1.31
C VAL A 70 -8.30 -8.57 0.11
N LEU A 71 -7.27 -7.75 0.28
CA LEU A 71 -6.94 -7.20 1.60
C LEU A 71 -7.98 -6.19 2.08
N HIS A 72 -8.56 -5.41 1.18
CA HIS A 72 -9.63 -4.46 1.52
C HIS A 72 -10.90 -5.19 2.00
N ASP A 73 -11.24 -6.32 1.39
CA ASP A 73 -12.45 -7.09 1.73
C ASP A 73 -12.26 -7.95 2.99
N LEU A 74 -11.05 -8.47 3.21
CA LEU A 74 -10.75 -9.35 4.34
C LEU A 74 -10.35 -8.60 5.61
N LEU A 75 -9.75 -7.40 5.50
CA LEU A 75 -9.30 -6.63 6.65
C LEU A 75 -10.29 -5.52 7.01
N GLN A 76 -10.34 -5.20 8.29
CA GLN A 76 -11.21 -4.10 8.74
C GLN A 76 -10.73 -2.77 8.13
N PRO A 77 -11.62 -1.83 7.76
CA PRO A 77 -11.26 -0.60 7.06
C PRO A 77 -10.28 0.31 7.81
N HIS A 78 -10.17 0.16 9.14
CA HIS A 78 -9.26 0.92 9.97
C HIS A 78 -7.89 0.24 10.15
N ILE A 79 -7.69 -0.98 9.64
CA ILE A 79 -6.44 -1.73 9.73
C ILE A 79 -5.63 -1.52 8.44
N TYR A 80 -6.26 -1.57 7.27
CA TYR A 80 -5.56 -1.53 5.99
C TYR A 80 -5.73 -0.20 5.23
N PHE A 81 -4.60 0.42 4.91
CA PHE A 81 -4.54 1.67 4.14
C PHE A 81 -3.68 1.50 2.89
N ARG A 82 -4.27 1.67 1.71
CA ARG A 82 -3.55 1.77 0.43
C ARG A 82 -3.48 3.21 -0.04
N PHE A 83 -2.28 3.68 -0.37
CA PHE A 83 -2.04 4.96 -1.03
C PHE A 83 -1.35 4.71 -2.36
N ASN A 84 -1.98 5.15 -3.44
CA ASN A 84 -1.43 5.02 -4.79
C ASN A 84 -1.83 6.27 -5.58
N PRO A 85 -0.97 7.30 -5.65
CA PRO A 85 -1.31 8.58 -6.27
C PRO A 85 -1.63 8.44 -7.76
N PHE A 86 -2.50 9.32 -8.27
CA PHE A 86 -2.69 9.43 -9.72
C PHE A 86 -1.57 10.30 -10.30
N MET A 87 -0.95 9.81 -11.37
CA MET A 87 0.10 10.50 -12.10
C MET A 87 -0.50 11.22 -13.31
N SER A 88 -0.08 12.48 -13.49
CA SER A 88 -0.52 13.36 -14.58
C SER A 88 0.16 13.07 -15.93
N ALA A 89 1.19 12.21 -15.92
CA ALA A 89 1.89 11.74 -17.10
C ALA A 89 2.27 10.26 -16.94
N ASP A 90 2.55 9.60 -18.06
CA ASP A 90 3.16 8.28 -18.06
C ASP A 90 4.67 8.43 -17.79
N PHE A 91 5.16 7.65 -16.84
CA PHE A 91 6.57 7.61 -16.44
C PHE A 91 7.11 6.19 -16.60
N THR A 92 8.32 6.07 -17.15
CA THR A 92 9.02 4.79 -17.25
C THR A 92 9.75 4.48 -15.95
N LEU A 93 10.09 3.21 -15.73
CA LEU A 93 10.79 2.77 -14.51
C LEU A 93 12.21 3.35 -14.40
N ASP A 94 12.84 3.64 -15.53
CA ASP A 94 14.18 4.21 -15.65
C ASP A 94 14.17 5.75 -15.75
N GLU A 95 13.02 6.39 -15.56
CA GLU A 95 12.90 7.85 -15.57
C GLU A 95 13.68 8.47 -14.40
N ASN A 96 14.68 9.28 -14.73
CA ASN A 96 15.56 9.92 -13.76
C ASN A 96 15.71 11.44 -13.98
N ARG A 97 14.97 12.01 -14.94
CA ARG A 97 15.08 13.43 -15.24
C ARG A 97 14.50 14.27 -14.10
N PRO A 98 15.24 15.27 -13.58
CA PRO A 98 14.80 16.05 -12.42
C PRO A 98 13.41 16.68 -12.58
N GLU A 99 13.11 17.23 -13.76
CA GLU A 99 11.82 17.86 -14.05
C GLU A 99 10.64 16.86 -14.02
N ARG A 100 10.89 15.60 -14.37
CA ARG A 100 9.89 14.53 -14.33
C ARG A 100 9.66 14.05 -12.90
N LEU A 101 10.73 13.91 -12.11
CA LEU A 101 10.63 13.57 -10.69
C LEU A 101 9.91 14.66 -9.90
N GLU A 102 10.18 15.93 -10.21
CA GLU A 102 9.48 17.06 -9.59
C GLU A 102 7.97 17.03 -9.94
N GLN A 103 7.61 16.67 -11.18
CA GLN A 103 6.20 16.45 -11.55
C GLN A 103 5.56 15.34 -10.70
N MET A 104 6.22 14.18 -10.52
CA MET A 104 5.71 13.10 -9.67
C MET A 104 5.49 13.57 -8.22
N GLN A 105 6.40 14.37 -7.68
CA GLN A 105 6.27 14.94 -6.34
C GLN A 105 5.07 15.90 -6.25
N ARG A 106 4.89 16.77 -7.24
CA ARG A 106 3.74 17.69 -7.33
C ARG A 106 2.42 16.93 -7.38
N ASP A 107 2.34 15.90 -8.22
CA ASP A 107 1.15 15.03 -8.32
C ASP A 107 0.85 14.32 -6.99
N THR A 108 1.88 13.81 -6.33
CA THR A 108 1.76 13.16 -5.03
C THR A 108 1.29 14.13 -3.95
N GLN A 109 1.80 15.36 -3.91
CA GLN A 109 1.33 16.38 -2.97
C GLN A 109 -0.14 16.73 -3.18
N MET A 110 -0.58 16.85 -4.45
CA MET A 110 -1.98 17.08 -4.77
C MET A 110 -2.86 15.91 -4.34
N TYR A 111 -2.38 14.67 -4.52
CA TYR A 111 -3.06 13.48 -4.02
C TYR A 111 -3.19 13.48 -2.49
N ILE A 112 -2.12 13.84 -1.75
CA ILE A 112 -2.16 13.93 -0.29
C ILE A 112 -3.22 14.93 0.15
N ARG A 113 -3.22 16.15 -0.43
CA ARG A 113 -4.21 17.19 -0.11
C ARG A 113 -5.64 16.71 -0.35
N ARG A 114 -5.91 16.04 -1.48
CA ARG A 114 -7.24 15.48 -1.80
C ARG A 114 -7.68 14.36 -0.85
N ASN A 115 -6.73 13.66 -0.23
CA ASN A 115 -6.99 12.50 0.62
C ASN A 115 -6.67 12.78 2.10
N GLU A 116 -6.64 14.05 2.53
CA GLU A 116 -6.23 14.46 3.86
C GLU A 116 -6.93 13.67 4.97
N PHE A 117 -8.25 13.50 4.89
CA PHE A 117 -9.01 12.71 5.86
C PHE A 117 -8.53 11.26 6.00
N LYS A 118 -8.08 10.63 4.91
CA LYS A 118 -7.55 9.26 4.93
C LYS A 118 -6.19 9.22 5.63
N PHE A 119 -5.35 10.23 5.42
CA PHE A 119 -4.07 10.38 6.13
C PHE A 119 -4.28 10.64 7.62
N LEU A 120 -5.25 11.48 8.01
CA LEU A 120 -5.57 11.71 9.42
C LEU A 120 -6.05 10.43 10.12
N LYS A 121 -6.90 9.63 9.46
CA LYS A 121 -7.30 8.30 9.96
C LYS A 121 -6.10 7.37 10.13
N LEU A 122 -5.18 7.37 9.17
CA LEU A 122 -3.94 6.60 9.28
C LEU A 122 -3.11 7.05 10.49
N VAL A 123 -2.86 8.35 10.64
CA VAL A 123 -2.08 8.90 11.76
C VAL A 123 -2.72 8.53 13.08
N HIS A 124 -4.05 8.64 13.20
CA HIS A 124 -4.77 8.21 14.39
C HIS A 124 -4.55 6.72 14.70
N GLN A 125 -4.62 5.86 13.67
CA GLN A 125 -4.41 4.42 13.86
C GLN A 125 -2.96 4.08 14.23
N LEU A 126 -1.97 4.73 13.61
CA LEU A 126 -0.54 4.50 13.89
C LEU A 126 -0.14 5.01 15.29
N THR A 127 -0.73 6.12 15.73
CA THR A 127 -0.45 6.71 17.05
C THR A 127 -1.30 6.12 18.18
N ARG A 128 -2.17 5.14 17.88
CA ARG A 128 -2.99 4.46 18.88
C ARG A 128 -2.10 3.68 19.85
N TYR A 129 -2.20 4.01 21.13
CA TYR A 129 -1.52 3.27 22.20
C TYR A 129 -2.20 1.93 22.47
N ARG A 130 -1.41 0.94 22.94
CA ARG A 130 -1.96 -0.28 23.53
C ARG A 130 -2.85 0.09 24.72
N SER A 131 -4.08 -0.44 24.74
CA SER A 131 -5.00 -0.23 25.84
C SER A 131 -4.45 -0.84 27.14
N THR A 132 -4.91 -0.36 28.29
CA THR A 132 -4.52 -0.91 29.61
C THR A 132 -4.85 -2.41 29.70
N PHE A 133 -6.00 -2.82 29.14
CA PHE A 133 -6.39 -4.21 29.03
C PHE A 133 -5.43 -5.02 28.15
N GLN A 134 -5.06 -4.49 26.97
CA GLN A 134 -4.10 -5.18 26.10
C GLN A 134 -2.74 -5.35 26.80
N ARG A 135 -2.23 -4.30 27.46
CA ARG A 135 -0.98 -4.38 28.23
C ARG A 135 -1.02 -5.43 29.33
N PHE A 136 -2.19 -5.61 29.97
CA PHE A 136 -2.37 -6.66 30.96
C PHE A 136 -2.33 -8.05 30.33
N ILE A 137 -3.04 -8.25 29.22
CA ILE A 137 -2.99 -9.51 28.44
C ILE A 137 -1.56 -9.81 27.98
N ASP A 138 -0.84 -8.81 27.48
CA ASP A 138 0.55 -8.95 27.03
C ASP A 138 1.47 -9.42 28.16
N ARG A 139 1.35 -8.82 29.36
CA ARG A 139 2.10 -9.25 30.54
C ARG A 139 1.77 -10.67 30.98
N LEU A 140 0.51 -11.07 30.88
CA LEU A 140 0.12 -12.47 31.15
C LEU A 140 0.73 -13.42 30.12
N LYS A 141 0.71 -13.08 28.83
CA LYS A 141 1.34 -13.88 27.77
C LYS A 141 2.85 -14.02 28.01
N GLU A 142 3.55 -12.92 28.31
CA GLU A 142 4.98 -12.94 28.66
C GLU A 142 5.27 -13.79 29.89
N PHE A 143 4.42 -13.70 30.92
CA PHE A 143 4.54 -14.55 32.09
C PHE A 143 4.39 -16.03 31.71
N VAL A 144 3.32 -16.40 31.00
CA VAL A 144 3.09 -17.80 30.59
C VAL A 144 4.27 -18.35 29.78
N LEU A 145 4.77 -17.59 28.79
CA LEU A 145 5.92 -17.97 27.97
C LEU A 145 7.23 -18.11 28.77
N MET A 146 7.39 -17.43 29.91
CA MET A 146 8.56 -17.61 30.79
C MET A 146 8.50 -18.92 31.61
N TYR A 147 7.31 -19.49 31.81
CA TYR A 147 7.10 -20.68 32.65
C TYR A 147 6.67 -21.93 31.86
N THR A 148 6.70 -21.88 30.52
CA THR A 148 6.48 -23.01 29.59
C THR A 148 7.68 -23.18 28.69
#